data_AF-A0A653BRQ1-F1
#
_entry.id   AF-A0A653BRQ1-F1
#
_cell.length_a   1.000
_cell.length_b   1.000
_cell.length_c   1.000
_cell.angle_alpha   90.00
_cell.angle_beta   90.00
_cell.angle_gamma   90.00
#
_symmetry.space_group_name_H-M   'P 1'
#
loop_
_entity.id
_entity.type
_entity.pdbx_description
1 polymer ?
#
loop_
_entity_poly.entity_id
_entity_poly.type
_entity_poly.pdbx_seq_one_letter_code
_entity_poly.pdbx_strand_id
1 'polypeptide(L)' 'MFYNTCTNLSDIRRVGNEPIRETIAQLGGWPVLSSNWTVPSISIETLLGSVSSNYGGGYIIEQDVSADDKDSSTNIIWVT' A
#
# COMPACT_ATOMS: atom_id res chain seq x y z
N MET A 1 21.30 11.40 -0.82
CA MET A 1 20.94 10.06 -1.35
C MET A 1 19.54 10.08 -1.96
N PHE A 2 18.47 10.27 -1.17
CA PHE A 2 17.08 10.22 -1.66
C PHE A 2 16.74 11.22 -2.78
N TYR A 3 17.14 12.49 -2.63
CA TYR A 3 16.91 13.52 -3.65
C TYR A 3 17.50 13.09 -5.01
N ASN A 4 18.79 12.73 -5.04
CA ASN A 4 19.49 12.36 -6.27
C ASN A 4 18.85 11.17 -6.98
N THR A 5 18.41 10.15 -6.23
CA THR A 5 17.72 8.98 -6.81
C THR A 5 16.33 9.34 -7.33
N CYS A 6 15.60 10.21 -6.64
CA CYS A 6 14.27 10.67 -7.05
C CYS A 6 14.32 11.55 -8.31
N THR A 7 15.39 12.33 -8.50
CA THR A 7 15.53 13.23 -9.65
C THR A 7 16.19 12.60 -10.87
N ASN A 8 16.74 11.39 -10.75
CA ASN A 8 17.41 10.70 -11.86
C ASN A 8 16.40 10.04 -12.80
N LEU A 9 15.85 10.82 -13.72
CA LEU A 9 14.85 10.35 -14.69
C LEU A 9 15.36 9.26 -15.63
N SER A 10 16.66 9.24 -15.92
CA SER A 10 17.27 8.23 -16.80
C SER A 10 17.14 6.83 -16.18
N ASP A 11 17.48 6.70 -14.91
CA ASP A 11 17.33 5.43 -14.20
C ASP A 11 15.87 5.05 -13.97
N ILE A 12 15.02 6.01 -13.60
CA ILE A 12 13.57 5.77 -13.43
C ILE A 12 12.95 5.21 -14.72
N ARG A 13 13.28 5.79 -15.88
CA ARG A 13 12.78 5.32 -17.19
C ARG A 13 13.36 3.98 -17.60
N ARG A 14 14.62 3.71 -17.24
CA ARG A 14 15.28 2.42 -17.50
C ARG A 14 14.61 1.29 -16.73
N VAL A 15 14.24 1.52 -15.48
CA VAL A 15 13.51 0.56 -14.63
C VAL A 15 12.04 0.45 -15.04
N GLY A 16 11.42 1.57 -15.41
CA GLY A 16 10.03 1.60 -15.89
C GLY A 16 9.03 1.23 -14.79
N ASN A 17 8.08 0.34 -15.10
CA ASN A 17 7.00 -0.06 -14.19
C ASN A 17 7.25 -1.40 -13.49
N GLU A 18 8.43 -1.99 -13.63
CA GLU A 18 8.76 -3.28 -13.01
C GLU A 18 8.49 -3.31 -11.50
N PRO A 19 8.91 -2.31 -10.69
CA PRO A 19 8.70 -2.35 -9.24
C PRO A 19 7.24 -2.45 -8.84
N ILE A 20 6.35 -1.68 -9.49
CA ILE A 20 4.92 -1.73 -9.16
C ILE A 20 4.27 -3.03 -9.63
N ARG A 21 4.72 -3.62 -10.74
CA ARG A 21 4.21 -4.93 -11.19
C ARG A 21 4.59 -6.05 -10.23
N GLU A 22 5.81 -6.00 -9.69
CA GLU A 22 6.26 -6.94 -8.66
C GLU A 22 5.45 -6.79 -7.37
N THR A 23 5.24 -5.57 -6.89
CA THR A 23 4.39 -5.30 -5.72
C THR A 23 2.97 -5.82 -5.91
N ILE A 24 2.36 -5.56 -7.07
CA ILE A 24 1.01 -6.07 -7.39
C ILE A 24 0.99 -7.61 -7.40
N ALA A 25 2.01 -8.25 -7.97
CA ALA A 25 2.09 -9.71 -7.98
C ALA A 25 2.20 -10.30 -6.57
N GLN A 26 2.97 -9.66 -5.68
CA GLN A 26 3.10 -10.07 -4.28
C GLN A 26 1.79 -9.95 -3.49
N LEU A 27 0.92 -9.01 -3.85
CA LEU A 27 -0.39 -8.80 -3.23
C LEU A 27 -1.50 -9.70 -3.80
N GLY A 28 -1.17 -10.65 -4.68
CA GLY A 28 -2.14 -11.56 -5.30
C GLY A 28 -2.68 -11.08 -6.65
N GLY A 29 -2.05 -10.06 -7.25
CA GLY A 29 -2.37 -9.57 -8.59
C GLY A 29 -3.49 -8.52 -8.62
N TRP A 30 -3.72 -7.96 -9.81
CA TRP A 30 -4.81 -7.02 -10.07
C TRP A 30 -5.62 -7.51 -11.27
N PRO A 31 -6.93 -7.81 -11.12
CA PRO A 31 -7.73 -8.40 -12.19
C PRO A 31 -7.69 -7.68 -13.55
N VAL A 32 -7.52 -6.36 -13.57
CA VAL A 32 -7.44 -5.58 -14.83
C VAL A 32 -6.17 -5.87 -15.64
N LEU A 33 -5.12 -6.40 -15.02
CA LEU A 33 -3.83 -6.65 -15.66
C LEU A 33 -3.71 -8.07 -16.26
N SER A 34 -4.65 -8.97 -16.00
CA SER A 34 -4.62 -10.35 -16.48
C SER A 34 -6.02 -10.92 -16.65
N SER A 35 -6.35 -11.39 -17.86
CA SER A 35 -7.61 -12.06 -18.17
C SER A 35 -7.81 -13.38 -17.40
N ASN A 36 -6.72 -13.97 -16.90
CA ASN A 36 -6.72 -15.24 -16.17
C ASN A 36 -6.52 -15.04 -14.67
N TRP A 37 -6.73 -13.84 -14.15
CA TRP A 37 -6.63 -13.58 -12.73
C TRP A 37 -7.70 -14.37 -11.96
N THR A 38 -7.31 -15.01 -10.86
CA THR A 38 -8.21 -15.71 -9.95
C THR A 38 -8.07 -15.15 -8.55
N VAL A 39 -9.14 -15.26 -7.75
CA VAL A 39 -9.14 -14.79 -6.37
C VAL A 39 -8.01 -15.49 -5.59
N PRO A 40 -7.07 -14.75 -4.98
CA PRO A 40 -6.01 -15.33 -4.17
C PRO A 40 -6.59 -15.92 -2.88
N SER A 41 -5.89 -16.87 -2.26
CA SER A 41 -6.33 -17.51 -1.01
C SER A 41 -6.21 -16.62 0.22
N ILE A 42 -5.60 -15.44 0.09
CA ILE A 42 -5.50 -14.44 1.15
C ILE A 42 -6.88 -13.86 1.47
N SER A 43 -7.16 -13.65 2.76
CA SER A 43 -8.40 -12.98 3.17
C SER A 43 -8.36 -11.50 2.81
N ILE A 44 -9.52 -10.89 2.60
CA ILE A 44 -9.60 -9.46 2.29
C ILE A 44 -9.03 -8.59 3.41
N GLU A 45 -9.20 -8.99 4.66
CA GLU A 45 -8.66 -8.31 5.84
C GLU A 45 -7.13 -8.34 5.86
N THR A 46 -6.54 -9.48 5.50
CA THR A 46 -5.08 -9.63 5.43
C THR A 46 -4.52 -8.80 4.28
N LEU A 47 -5.20 -8.78 3.13
CA LEU A 47 -4.83 -7.93 2.01
C LEU A 47 -4.91 -6.45 2.40
N LEU A 48 -6.06 -5.97 2.89
CA LEU A 48 -6.25 -4.58 3.30
C LEU A 48 -5.24 -4.17 4.39
N GLY A 49 -5.04 -5.00 5.41
CA GLY A 49 -4.05 -4.75 6.46
C GLY A 49 -2.62 -4.69 5.91
N SER A 50 -2.27 -5.56 4.96
CA SER A 50 -0.94 -5.53 4.32
C SER A 50 -0.74 -4.26 3.50
N VAL A 51 -1.76 -3.83 2.76
CA VAL A 51 -1.63 -2.62 1.93
C VAL A 51 -1.53 -1.38 2.83
N SER A 52 -2.43 -1.22 3.80
CA SER A 52 -2.41 -0.06 4.71
C SER A 52 -1.15 0.00 5.58
N SER A 53 -0.64 -1.12 6.09
CA SER A 53 0.56 -1.12 6.96
C SER A 53 1.88 -0.89 6.21
N ASN A 54 2.02 -1.38 4.98
CA ASN A 54 3.30 -1.33 4.25
C ASN A 54 3.39 -0.18 3.25
N TYR A 55 2.25 0.28 2.71
CA TYR A 55 2.24 1.30 1.65
C TYR A 55 1.49 2.57 2.03
N GLY A 56 0.86 2.58 3.22
CA GLY A 56 0.06 3.70 3.72
C GLY A 56 -1.30 3.82 3.04
N GLY A 57 -2.17 4.63 3.66
CA GLY A 57 -3.50 4.97 3.13
C GLY A 57 -4.63 4.06 3.60
N GLY A 58 -5.78 4.68 3.84
CA GLY A 58 -7.07 4.02 3.96
C GLY A 58 -7.64 3.70 2.59
N TYR A 59 -8.12 2.46 2.41
CA TYR A 59 -8.81 2.05 1.19
C TYR A 59 -10.31 1.92 1.45
N ILE A 60 -10.75 0.69 1.74
CA ILE A 60 -12.14 0.40 2.11
C ILE A 60 -12.38 0.79 3.57
N ILE A 61 -11.37 0.61 4.42
CA ILE A 61 -11.35 1.00 5.83
C ILE A 61 -10.05 1.77 6.02
N GLU A 62 -10.15 2.98 6.56
CA GLU A 62 -8.98 3.74 6.96
C GLU A 62 -8.70 3.51 8.44
N GLN A 63 -7.45 3.24 8.78
CA GLN A 63 -7.01 3.00 10.14
C GLN A 63 -5.76 3.84 10.39
N ASP A 64 -5.77 4.62 11.48
CA ASP A 64 -4.63 5.42 11.89
C ASP A 64 -4.48 5.40 13.41
N VAL A 65 -3.30 5.80 13.89
CA VAL A 65 -3.00 6.06 15.29
C VAL A 65 -2.94 7.57 15.48
N SER A 66 -3.95 8.11 16.17
CA SER A 66 -4.08 9.56 16.43
C SER A 66 -4.28 9.82 17.92
N ALA A 67 -4.14 11.09 18.33
CA ALA A 67 -4.41 11.51 19.70
C ALA A 67 -5.88 11.29 20.06
N ASP A 68 -6.16 10.88 21.30
CA ASP A 68 -7.55 10.80 21.79
C ASP A 68 -8.12 12.21 21.99
N ASP A 69 -9.26 12.49 21.36
CA ASP A 69 -9.99 13.75 21.50
C ASP A 69 -10.37 14.06 22.96
N LYS A 70 -10.49 13.03 23.81
CA LYS A 70 -10.82 13.17 25.24
C LYS A 70 -9.59 13.21 26.14
N ASP A 71 -8.44 12.74 25.68
CA ASP A 71 -7.18 12.74 26.41
C ASP A 71 -5.98 12.84 25.45
N SER A 72 -5.56 14.07 25.17
CA SER A 72 -4.47 14.36 24.23
C SER A 72 -3.09 13.89 24.69
N SER A 73 -2.97 13.27 25.87
CA SER A 73 -1.74 12.61 26.33
C SER A 73 -1.63 11.15 25.87
N THR A 74 -2.69 10.61 25.27
CA THR A 74 -2.77 9.23 24.79
C THR A 74 -3.12 9.18 23.30
N ASN A 75 -2.79 8.04 22.67
CA ASN A 75 -3.18 7.75 21.30
C ASN A 75 -4.22 6.61 21.27
N ILE A 76 -5.11 6.66 20.29
CA ILE A 76 -6.11 5.63 20.01
C ILE A 76 -6.03 5.19 18.55
N ILE A 77 -6.57 4.00 18.28
CA ILE A 77 -6.84 3.57 16.91
C ILE A 77 -8.10 4.30 16.45
N TRP A 78 -7.98 5.09 15.39
CA TRP A 78 -9.09 5.74 14.72
C TRP A 78 -9.44 4.98 13.45
N VAL A 79 -10.74 4.78 13.21
CA VAL A 79 -11.27 4.06 12.04
C VAL A 79 -12.35 4.91 11.38
N THR A 80 -12.26 5.11 10.06
CA THR A 80 -13.28 5.78 9.24
C THR A 80 -13.66 5.00 7.98
#